data_AF-A0A3R7YVQ1-F1
#
_entry.id   AF-A0A3R7YVQ1-F1
#
_cell.length_a   1.000
_cell.length_b   1.000
_cell.length_c   1.000
_cell.angle_alpha   90.00
_cell.angle_beta   90.00
_cell.angle_gamma   90.00
#
_symmetry.space_group_name_H-M   'P 1'
#
loop_
_entity.id
_entity.type
_entity.pdbx_description
1 polymer ?
#
loop_
_entity_poly.entity_id
_entity_poly.type
_entity_poly.pdbx_seq_one_letter_code
_entity_poly.pdbx_strand_id
1 'polypeptide(L)'
;MFTEYNTRSNLPADITLLSTSGNAFELLFVAKGGGSANKTFLYQQTKALLNPTSLFAFLEQNIKTIGTSACPPYHLAIVVGGLSAEQTLKTVKLASCHYLDGLPTSGGGSSFGFRDLAWEEKILQMTREIGIGAQFGGKYFCHDVRVIRLPRHGASCPVGIGVSCSADRQLVARIQADGVFVEELEENPAQFLPDVLEDHLKTEGEDGREAVKVDLNKPMKEILAQLSQYGTATRLSLSGTMIVARDIAHAKLLERLEKEGDVPEYLKNHPIYYAGPAKTPEGEVSGSFGPTTAGRMDVYVDKFMQKGGSMITLAKGNRSKAVAHACKKYGGFYLGSIGGPAAVLGRDCIKKVDIIEYPELGMEAVWKIEVEDFPAFIVIDDKGHDFYSKWIG
;
A
#
# COMPACT_ATOMS: atom_id res chain seq x y z
N MET A 1 9.88 -26.19 -5.58
CA MET A 1 9.20 -25.00 -6.12
C MET A 1 8.47 -24.22 -5.03
N PHE A 2 7.69 -24.87 -4.16
CA PHE A 2 6.82 -24.18 -3.18
C PHE A 2 7.43 -23.94 -1.79
N THR A 3 8.57 -24.55 -1.48
CA THR A 3 9.25 -24.36 -0.19
C THR A 3 10.09 -23.09 -0.22
N GLU A 4 9.88 -22.22 0.77
CA GLU A 4 10.58 -20.94 0.89
C GLU A 4 11.22 -20.80 2.28
N TYR A 5 12.31 -20.04 2.34
CA TYR A 5 13.00 -19.69 3.59
C TYR A 5 13.35 -18.21 3.58
N ASN A 6 13.17 -17.55 4.72
CA ASN A 6 13.62 -16.17 4.90
C ASN A 6 15.15 -16.13 5.02
N THR A 7 15.83 -15.28 4.25
CA THR A 7 17.30 -15.13 4.29
C THR A 7 17.80 -14.42 5.54
N ARG A 8 16.89 -13.83 6.34
CA ARG A 8 17.11 -13.08 7.59
C ARG A 8 18.06 -11.88 7.47
N SER A 9 18.42 -11.51 6.24
CA SER A 9 19.36 -10.44 5.91
C SER A 9 18.78 -9.40 4.95
N ASN A 10 17.57 -9.62 4.43
CA ASN A 10 16.95 -8.82 3.37
C ASN A 10 17.73 -8.84 2.03
N LEU A 11 18.69 -9.76 1.88
CA LEU A 11 19.38 -10.07 0.63
C LEU A 11 18.67 -11.20 -0.13
N PRO A 12 18.84 -11.31 -1.46
CA PRO A 12 19.72 -10.50 -2.33
C PRO A 12 19.19 -9.09 -2.65
N ALA A 13 20.10 -8.17 -2.96
CA ALA A 13 19.76 -6.89 -3.57
C ALA A 13 19.69 -7.03 -5.10
N ASP A 14 18.82 -6.23 -5.74
CA ASP A 14 18.81 -6.07 -7.20
C ASP A 14 19.87 -5.04 -7.60
N ILE A 15 20.94 -5.49 -8.27
CA ILE A 15 22.09 -4.67 -8.64
C ILE A 15 22.21 -4.68 -10.16
N THR A 16 21.98 -3.52 -10.78
CA THR A 16 22.20 -3.31 -12.21
C THR A 16 23.34 -2.32 -12.40
N LEU A 17 24.47 -2.78 -12.94
CA LEU A 17 25.61 -1.94 -13.30
C LEU A 17 25.60 -1.67 -14.80
N LEU A 18 25.63 -0.39 -15.19
CA LEU A 18 25.64 0.03 -16.59
C LEU A 18 27.00 0.62 -16.94
N SER A 19 27.51 0.30 -18.13
CA SER A 19 28.69 0.97 -18.68
C SER A 19 28.27 2.32 -19.26
N THR A 20 28.87 3.40 -18.77
CA THR A 20 28.66 4.76 -19.26
C THR A 20 29.99 5.40 -19.68
N SER A 21 29.93 6.58 -20.30
CA SER A 21 31.12 7.40 -20.58
C SER A 21 31.39 8.36 -19.41
N GLY A 22 32.66 8.63 -19.12
CA GLY A 22 33.06 9.58 -18.08
C GLY A 22 33.87 8.92 -16.97
N ASN A 23 34.28 9.72 -15.98
CA ASN A 23 35.17 9.30 -14.88
C ASN A 23 34.46 9.30 -13.51
N ALA A 24 33.13 9.11 -13.50
CA ALA A 24 32.32 9.09 -12.30
C ALA A 24 31.47 7.81 -12.24
N PHE A 25 31.22 7.32 -11.02
CA PHE A 25 30.32 6.22 -10.73
C PHE A 25 29.03 6.80 -10.15
N GLU A 26 27.97 6.83 -10.94
CA GLU A 26 26.67 7.39 -10.56
C GLU A 26 25.72 6.27 -10.11
N LEU A 27 25.06 6.49 -8.97
CA LEU A 27 24.27 5.50 -8.26
C LEU A 27 22.89 6.07 -7.97
N LEU A 28 21.87 5.23 -8.17
CA LEU A 28 20.53 5.43 -7.63
C LEU A 28 20.22 4.24 -6.73
N PHE A 29 20.07 4.48 -5.44
CA PHE A 29 19.58 3.48 -4.49
C PHE A 29 18.08 3.64 -4.33
N VAL A 30 17.34 2.53 -4.28
CA VAL A 30 15.88 2.54 -4.07
C VAL A 30 15.49 1.47 -3.07
N ALA A 31 14.93 1.87 -1.93
CA ALA A 31 14.36 0.94 -0.96
C ALA A 31 12.87 0.70 -1.27
N LYS A 32 12.57 -0.05 -2.33
CA LYS A 32 11.19 -0.17 -2.83
C LYS A 32 10.34 -1.10 -1.95
N GLY A 33 9.24 -0.57 -1.41
CA GLY A 33 8.29 -1.38 -0.64
C GLY A 33 7.47 -2.32 -1.54
N GLY A 34 7.31 -3.58 -1.14
CA GLY A 34 6.60 -4.60 -1.92
C GLY A 34 5.17 -4.20 -2.33
N GLY A 35 4.45 -3.48 -1.47
CA GLY A 35 3.10 -2.99 -1.81
C GLY A 35 3.07 -2.06 -3.02
N SER A 36 4.03 -1.15 -3.14
CA SER A 36 4.19 -0.24 -4.29
C SER A 36 4.82 -0.94 -5.50
N ALA A 37 5.71 -1.91 -5.28
CA ALA A 37 6.26 -2.75 -6.35
C ALA A 37 5.15 -3.54 -7.06
N ASN A 38 4.22 -4.12 -6.29
CA ASN A 38 3.06 -4.85 -6.80
C ASN A 38 2.03 -3.96 -7.53
N LYS A 39 2.19 -2.63 -7.46
CA LYS A 39 1.39 -1.64 -8.21
C LYS A 39 2.18 -1.06 -9.38
N THR A 40 3.02 -1.89 -10.00
CA THR A 40 3.65 -1.62 -11.29
C THR A 40 3.00 -2.54 -12.32
N PHE A 41 2.29 -1.95 -13.28
CA PHE A 41 1.49 -2.66 -14.26
C PHE A 41 2.04 -2.44 -15.67
N LEU A 42 1.94 -3.49 -16.49
CA LEU A 42 2.22 -3.46 -17.91
C LEU A 42 0.93 -3.75 -18.68
N TYR A 43 0.68 -2.93 -19.68
CA TYR A 43 -0.45 -3.10 -20.59
C TYR A 43 0.07 -3.12 -22.02
N GLN A 44 -0.25 -4.19 -22.76
CA GLN A 44 0.05 -4.28 -24.18
C GLN A 44 -1.06 -3.63 -24.98
N GLN A 45 -0.77 -2.47 -25.56
CA GLN A 45 -1.73 -1.66 -26.30
C GLN A 45 -1.28 -1.51 -27.77
N THR A 46 -2.10 -0.84 -28.57
CA THR A 46 -1.83 -0.61 -30.00
C THR A 46 -1.85 0.89 -30.33
N LYS A 47 -1.57 1.23 -31.60
CA LYS A 47 -1.69 2.60 -32.10
C LYS A 47 -3.10 3.19 -31.89
N ALA A 48 -4.14 2.37 -31.83
CA ALA A 48 -5.52 2.84 -31.61
C ALA A 48 -5.68 3.61 -30.29
N LEU A 49 -4.88 3.28 -29.27
CA LEU A 49 -4.88 3.99 -27.99
C LEU A 49 -4.37 5.44 -28.11
N LEU A 50 -3.51 5.72 -29.08
CA LEU A 50 -2.75 6.99 -29.16
C LEU A 50 -3.56 8.12 -29.81
N ASN A 51 -4.67 8.46 -29.15
CA ASN A 51 -5.45 9.67 -29.33
C ASN A 51 -5.92 10.18 -27.95
N PRO A 52 -6.23 11.47 -27.78
CA PRO A 52 -6.51 12.05 -26.46
C PRO A 52 -7.68 11.40 -25.71
N THR A 53 -8.73 10.98 -26.41
CA THR A 53 -9.94 10.40 -25.81
C THR A 53 -9.66 8.99 -25.29
N SER A 54 -9.11 8.12 -26.15
CA SER A 54 -8.83 6.74 -25.78
C SER A 54 -7.75 6.64 -24.70
N LEU A 55 -6.68 7.43 -24.80
CA LEU A 55 -5.61 7.41 -23.79
C LEU A 55 -6.11 7.90 -22.44
N PHE A 56 -6.92 8.97 -22.39
CA PHE A 56 -7.47 9.46 -21.14
C PHE A 56 -8.39 8.43 -20.47
N ALA A 57 -9.34 7.86 -21.21
CA ALA A 57 -10.26 6.84 -20.68
C ALA A 57 -9.50 5.59 -20.18
N PHE A 58 -8.50 5.14 -20.94
CA PHE A 58 -7.63 4.04 -20.54
C PHE A 58 -6.88 4.35 -19.23
N LEU A 59 -6.27 5.54 -19.12
CA LEU A 59 -5.52 5.92 -17.93
C LEU A 59 -6.43 6.08 -16.72
N GLU A 60 -7.57 6.75 -16.86
CA GLU A 60 -8.55 6.92 -15.78
C GLU A 60 -8.99 5.56 -15.21
N GLN A 61 -9.37 4.62 -16.08
CA GLN A 61 -9.79 3.29 -15.67
C GLN A 61 -8.67 2.56 -14.91
N ASN A 62 -7.45 2.56 -15.45
CA ASN A 62 -6.34 1.80 -14.86
C ASN A 62 -5.74 2.48 -13.62
N ILE A 63 -5.82 3.80 -13.50
CA ILE A 63 -5.37 4.51 -12.31
C ILE A 63 -6.31 4.20 -11.13
N LYS A 64 -7.62 4.10 -11.37
CA LYS A 64 -8.60 3.66 -10.35
C LYS A 64 -8.29 2.26 -9.81
N THR A 65 -7.78 1.33 -10.64
CA THR A 65 -7.44 -0.04 -10.19
C THR A 65 -6.16 -0.13 -9.36
N ILE A 66 -5.30 0.90 -9.35
CA ILE A 66 -4.22 1.00 -8.35
C ILE A 66 -4.84 0.94 -6.95
N GLY A 67 -5.93 1.68 -6.75
CA GLY A 67 -6.66 1.79 -5.51
C GLY A 67 -5.81 2.36 -4.38
N THR A 68 -6.19 2.07 -3.14
CA THR A 68 -5.49 2.58 -1.93
C THR A 68 -4.50 1.57 -1.34
N SER A 69 -4.30 0.47 -2.07
CA SER A 69 -3.48 -0.68 -1.68
C SER A 69 -1.98 -0.43 -1.65
N ALA A 70 -1.47 0.73 -2.07
CA ALA A 70 -0.05 1.07 -1.97
C ALA A 70 0.22 2.32 -1.13
N CYS A 71 -0.71 2.74 -0.25
CA CYS A 71 -0.54 3.90 0.63
C CYS A 71 -0.36 5.22 -0.17
N PRO A 72 -1.43 5.73 -0.82
CA PRO A 72 -1.44 7.11 -1.34
C PRO A 72 -1.30 8.14 -0.20
N PRO A 73 -0.90 9.39 -0.53
CA PRO A 73 -0.77 9.97 -1.87
C PRO A 73 0.43 9.42 -2.66
N TYR A 74 0.24 9.24 -3.97
CA TYR A 74 1.25 8.62 -4.84
C TYR A 74 2.10 9.64 -5.61
N HIS A 75 3.36 9.31 -5.86
CA HIS A 75 4.09 9.81 -7.03
C HIS A 75 3.77 8.88 -8.20
N LEU A 76 2.83 9.28 -9.07
CA LEU A 76 2.33 8.45 -10.15
C LEU A 76 3.25 8.56 -11.38
N ALA A 77 3.69 7.43 -11.93
CA ALA A 77 4.49 7.38 -13.14
C ALA A 77 3.77 6.62 -14.25
N ILE A 78 3.75 7.20 -15.44
CA ILE A 78 3.13 6.65 -16.64
C ILE A 78 4.15 6.69 -17.76
N VAL A 79 4.35 5.56 -18.42
CA VAL A 79 5.23 5.45 -19.59
C VAL A 79 4.43 4.94 -20.77
N VAL A 80 4.41 5.69 -21.87
CA VAL A 80 3.72 5.31 -23.11
C VAL A 80 4.75 5.03 -24.19
N GLY A 81 4.82 3.78 -24.64
CA GLY A 81 5.83 3.29 -25.56
C GLY A 81 7.02 2.62 -24.85
N GLY A 82 8.04 2.31 -25.62
CA GLY A 82 9.18 1.48 -25.26
C GLY A 82 9.53 0.52 -26.39
N LEU A 83 10.79 0.14 -26.46
CA LEU A 83 11.28 -0.87 -27.39
C LEU A 83 10.91 -2.30 -26.93
N SER A 84 10.69 -2.46 -25.62
CA SER A 84 10.27 -3.72 -25.01
C SER A 84 9.53 -3.48 -23.69
N ALA A 85 8.89 -4.54 -23.18
CA ALA A 85 8.14 -4.51 -21.93
C ALA A 85 9.03 -4.13 -20.73
N GLU A 86 10.20 -4.75 -20.63
CA GLU A 86 11.18 -4.54 -19.58
C GLU A 86 11.76 -3.12 -19.62
N GLN A 87 11.99 -2.54 -20.79
CA GLN A 87 12.42 -1.14 -20.90
C GLN A 87 11.32 -0.20 -20.42
N THR A 88 10.07 -0.43 -20.82
CA THR A 88 8.92 0.37 -20.36
C THR A 88 8.81 0.33 -18.84
N LEU A 89 8.85 -0.86 -18.23
CA LEU A 89 8.73 -1.00 -16.77
C LEU A 89 9.93 -0.45 -16.00
N LYS A 90 11.15 -0.60 -16.53
CA LYS A 90 12.34 0.07 -15.96
C LYS A 90 12.18 1.59 -16.01
N THR A 91 11.65 2.13 -17.10
CA THR A 91 11.39 3.56 -17.23
C THR A 91 10.32 4.02 -16.24
N VAL A 92 9.25 3.24 -16.03
CA VAL A 92 8.22 3.52 -15.00
C VAL A 92 8.87 3.59 -13.62
N LYS A 93 9.76 2.63 -13.30
CA LYS A 93 10.48 2.61 -12.03
C LYS A 93 11.24 3.91 -11.81
N LEU A 94 12.08 4.29 -12.78
CA LEU A 94 12.91 5.49 -12.71
C LEU A 94 12.07 6.78 -12.66
N ALA A 95 11.02 6.87 -13.48
CA ALA A 95 10.08 7.99 -13.46
C ALA A 95 9.36 8.13 -12.11
N SER A 96 8.97 7.02 -11.47
CA SER A 96 8.34 7.05 -10.14
C SER A 96 9.28 7.53 -9.03
N CYS A 97 10.59 7.48 -9.26
CA CYS A 97 11.63 7.98 -8.36
C CYS A 97 12.11 9.38 -8.77
N HIS A 98 11.42 10.06 -9.69
CA HIS A 98 11.77 11.38 -10.25
C HIS A 98 13.16 11.45 -10.91
N TYR A 99 13.81 10.31 -11.15
CA TYR A 99 15.16 10.24 -11.74
C TYR A 99 15.21 10.76 -13.19
N LEU A 100 14.05 10.85 -13.85
CA LEU A 100 13.91 11.26 -15.25
C LEU A 100 13.38 12.70 -15.40
N ASP A 101 13.39 13.49 -14.33
CA ASP A 101 12.82 14.84 -14.34
C ASP A 101 13.56 15.81 -15.28
N GLY A 102 14.84 15.56 -15.53
CA GLY A 102 15.68 16.33 -16.45
C GLY A 102 15.54 15.95 -17.94
N LEU A 103 14.62 15.06 -18.31
CA LEU A 103 14.36 14.74 -19.72
C LEU A 103 13.85 15.97 -20.50
N PRO A 104 14.10 16.04 -21.83
CA PRO A 104 13.44 17.03 -22.68
C PRO A 104 11.92 16.98 -22.54
N THR A 105 11.26 18.13 -22.69
CA THR A 105 9.80 18.27 -22.48
C THR A 105 8.98 18.29 -23.78
N SER A 106 9.64 18.15 -24.93
CA SER A 106 9.01 18.07 -26.24
C SER A 106 9.67 17.01 -27.10
N GLY A 107 8.88 16.28 -27.89
CA GLY A 107 9.40 15.43 -28.96
C GLY A 107 9.94 16.26 -30.14
N GLY A 108 10.83 15.70 -30.94
CA GLY A 108 11.43 16.44 -32.06
C GLY A 108 12.55 15.75 -32.82
N GLY A 109 12.57 14.41 -32.85
CA GLY A 109 13.56 13.63 -33.61
C GLY A 109 14.63 12.91 -32.80
N SER A 110 14.70 13.10 -31.47
CA SER A 110 15.55 12.27 -30.61
C SER A 110 14.93 10.88 -30.40
N SER A 111 15.77 9.85 -30.35
CA SER A 111 15.37 8.45 -30.12
C SER A 111 15.21 8.09 -28.64
N PHE A 112 15.32 9.07 -27.73
CA PHE A 112 15.42 8.82 -26.28
C PHE A 112 14.13 9.07 -25.49
N GLY A 113 13.10 9.64 -26.12
CA GLY A 113 11.83 10.00 -25.48
C GLY A 113 11.83 11.38 -24.82
N PHE A 114 10.70 11.75 -24.20
CA PHE A 114 10.50 13.05 -23.56
C PHE A 114 9.49 12.96 -22.40
N ARG A 115 9.52 13.95 -21.51
CA ARG A 115 8.56 14.16 -20.41
C ARG A 115 7.40 15.03 -20.88
N ASP A 116 6.17 14.57 -20.77
CA ASP A 116 4.97 15.25 -21.29
C ASP A 116 4.24 16.01 -20.17
N LEU A 117 4.62 17.27 -19.97
CA LEU A 117 4.08 18.11 -18.89
C LEU A 117 2.58 18.37 -19.01
N ALA A 118 2.06 18.46 -20.24
CA ALA A 118 0.63 18.71 -20.47
C ALA A 118 -0.21 17.51 -20.02
N TRP A 119 0.25 16.29 -20.27
CA TRP A 119 -0.42 15.09 -19.77
C TRP A 119 -0.22 14.87 -18.27
N GLU A 120 0.92 15.25 -17.69
CA GLU A 120 1.12 15.24 -16.23
C GLU A 120 0.05 16.06 -15.52
N GLU A 121 -0.14 17.32 -15.92
CA GLU A 121 -1.13 18.22 -15.33
C GLU A 121 -2.55 17.68 -15.51
N LYS A 122 -2.89 17.24 -16.73
CA LYS A 122 -4.22 16.69 -17.04
C LYS A 122 -4.55 15.47 -16.18
N ILE A 123 -3.58 14.57 -15.97
CA ILE A 123 -3.77 13.35 -15.19
C ILE A 123 -3.80 13.68 -13.70
N LEU A 124 -2.97 14.61 -13.23
CA LEU A 124 -2.99 15.05 -11.84
C LEU A 124 -4.36 15.65 -11.49
N GLN A 125 -4.92 16.48 -12.38
CA GLN A 125 -6.26 17.02 -12.18
C GLN A 125 -7.33 15.91 -12.12
N MET A 126 -7.28 14.94 -13.04
CA MET A 126 -8.16 13.77 -12.97
C MET A 126 -8.02 13.03 -11.63
N THR A 127 -6.79 12.79 -11.14
CA THR A 127 -6.56 12.09 -9.86
C THR A 127 -7.09 12.87 -8.64
N ARG A 128 -7.27 14.18 -8.76
CA ARG A 128 -7.87 15.04 -7.73
C ARG A 128 -9.40 14.98 -7.75
N GLU A 129 -9.99 14.72 -8.91
CA GLU A 129 -11.44 14.68 -9.14
C GLU A 129 -12.06 13.31 -8.87
N ILE A 130 -11.29 12.21 -9.00
CA ILE A 130 -11.80 10.85 -8.76
C ILE A 130 -12.28 10.60 -7.33
N GLY A 131 -11.90 11.43 -6.36
CA GLY A 131 -12.40 11.39 -5.00
C GLY A 131 -11.84 10.29 -4.09
N ILE A 132 -10.97 9.38 -4.58
CA ILE A 132 -10.34 8.32 -3.77
C ILE A 132 -9.45 8.89 -2.66
N GLY A 133 -8.76 10.00 -2.95
CA GLY A 133 -7.96 10.75 -1.99
C GLY A 133 -6.83 9.99 -1.31
N ALA A 134 -6.38 10.54 -0.18
CA ALA A 134 -5.30 9.97 0.62
C ALA A 134 -5.86 8.84 1.49
N GLN A 135 -6.05 7.68 0.86
CA GLN A 135 -6.57 6.43 1.44
C GLN A 135 -8.07 6.44 1.74
N PHE A 136 -8.60 7.44 2.44
CA PHE A 136 -9.99 7.41 2.93
C PHE A 136 -10.88 8.50 2.31
N GLY A 137 -10.80 8.66 0.99
CA GLY A 137 -11.56 9.67 0.26
C GLY A 137 -10.87 11.04 0.22
N GLY A 138 -11.29 11.88 -0.72
CA GLY A 138 -10.83 13.26 -0.86
C GLY A 138 -9.97 13.49 -2.10
N LYS A 139 -9.13 14.54 -2.05
CA LYS A 139 -8.41 15.09 -3.21
C LYS A 139 -7.05 14.45 -3.48
N TYR A 140 -6.31 14.11 -2.43
CA TYR A 140 -4.87 13.81 -2.53
C TYR A 140 -4.59 12.33 -2.85
N PHE A 141 -5.10 11.84 -3.98
CA PHE A 141 -4.74 10.49 -4.45
C PHE A 141 -3.29 10.45 -4.96
N CYS A 142 -2.83 11.53 -5.58
CA CYS A 142 -1.45 11.70 -6.03
C CYS A 142 -0.86 12.99 -5.47
N HIS A 143 0.41 12.95 -5.06
CA HIS A 143 1.24 14.13 -4.84
C HIS A 143 1.47 14.85 -6.18
N ASP A 144 1.95 14.09 -7.16
CA ASP A 144 2.24 14.55 -8.52
C ASP A 144 2.21 13.39 -9.53
N VAL A 145 2.46 13.71 -10.80
CA VAL A 145 2.50 12.75 -11.91
C VAL A 145 3.76 12.96 -12.74
N ARG A 146 4.32 11.88 -13.29
CA ARG A 146 5.34 11.87 -14.35
C ARG A 146 4.83 11.11 -15.55
N VAL A 147 4.85 11.72 -16.74
CA VAL A 147 4.44 11.07 -17.99
C VAL A 147 5.62 11.05 -18.96
N ILE A 148 6.15 9.87 -19.25
CA ILE A 148 7.26 9.70 -20.19
C ILE A 148 6.77 9.06 -21.48
N ARG A 149 7.01 9.72 -22.60
CA ARG A 149 6.70 9.21 -23.94
C ARG A 149 7.98 8.69 -24.59
N LEU A 150 8.02 7.39 -24.87
CA LEU A 150 9.17 6.72 -25.51
C LEU A 150 8.90 6.41 -27.00
N PRO A 151 9.92 6.20 -27.85
CA PRO A 151 9.70 5.58 -29.16
C PRO A 151 9.11 4.17 -29.01
N ARG A 152 8.56 3.63 -30.09
CA ARG A 152 7.95 2.29 -30.11
C ARG A 152 8.10 1.67 -31.49
N HIS A 153 8.18 0.34 -31.55
CA HIS A 153 8.00 -0.38 -32.82
C HIS A 153 6.60 -0.10 -33.41
N GLY A 154 6.47 -0.08 -34.73
CA GLY A 154 5.21 0.27 -35.41
C GLY A 154 4.01 -0.56 -34.94
N ALA A 155 4.23 -1.86 -34.72
CA ALA A 155 3.23 -2.84 -34.28
C ALA A 155 2.99 -2.91 -32.75
N SER A 156 3.70 -2.13 -31.94
CA SER A 156 3.69 -2.26 -30.48
C SER A 156 3.38 -0.92 -29.80
N CYS A 157 2.70 -0.95 -28.67
CA CYS A 157 2.52 0.20 -27.79
C CYS A 157 2.44 -0.27 -26.33
N PRO A 158 3.56 -0.70 -25.72
CA PRO A 158 3.54 -1.03 -24.30
C PRO A 158 3.25 0.25 -23.49
N VAL A 159 2.40 0.12 -22.47
CA VAL A 159 2.10 1.19 -21.52
C VAL A 159 2.38 0.67 -20.12
N GLY A 160 3.20 1.41 -19.38
CA GLY A 160 3.52 1.11 -18.00
C GLY A 160 2.91 2.14 -17.06
N ILE A 161 2.36 1.68 -15.95
CA ILE A 161 1.84 2.54 -14.87
C ILE A 161 2.42 2.05 -13.56
N GLY A 162 2.94 2.96 -12.74
CA GLY A 162 3.53 2.62 -11.45
C GLY A 162 3.48 3.77 -10.48
N VAL A 163 3.82 3.50 -9.21
CA VAL A 163 3.77 4.51 -8.15
C VAL A 163 5.00 4.46 -7.25
N SER A 164 5.37 5.60 -6.68
CA SER A 164 5.98 5.65 -5.35
C SER A 164 4.91 5.92 -4.30
N CYS A 165 5.06 5.27 -3.16
CA CYS A 165 4.11 5.33 -2.05
C CYS A 165 4.54 6.36 -1.01
N SER A 166 3.78 6.51 0.08
CA SER A 166 4.18 7.35 1.23
C SER A 166 5.55 7.00 1.82
N ALA A 167 6.05 5.77 1.61
CA ALA A 167 7.44 5.42 1.90
C ALA A 167 8.32 5.67 0.66
N ASP A 168 8.37 6.93 0.23
CA ASP A 168 9.16 7.39 -0.91
C ASP A 168 10.64 7.42 -0.51
N ARG A 169 11.42 6.47 -1.06
CA ARG A 169 12.74 6.11 -0.52
C ARG A 169 13.69 5.78 -1.65
N GLN A 170 14.34 6.81 -2.14
CA GLN A 170 15.44 6.75 -3.06
C GLN A 170 16.53 7.72 -2.59
N LEU A 171 17.76 7.46 -3.02
CA LEU A 171 18.82 8.45 -2.91
C LEU A 171 19.76 8.35 -4.11
N VAL A 172 20.27 9.47 -4.59
CA VAL A 172 21.37 9.50 -5.56
C VAL A 172 22.71 9.61 -4.85
N ALA A 173 23.72 8.95 -5.40
CA ALA A 173 25.09 9.10 -4.96
C ALA A 173 26.04 9.13 -6.15
N ARG A 174 27.22 9.72 -5.95
CA ARG A 174 28.24 9.86 -6.98
C ARG A 174 29.61 9.65 -6.38
N ILE A 175 30.42 8.83 -7.04
CA ILE A 175 31.82 8.60 -6.68
C ILE A 175 32.68 9.14 -7.82
N GLN A 176 33.68 9.95 -7.50
CA GLN A 176 34.63 10.49 -8.47
C GLN A 176 35.97 10.77 -7.77
N ALA A 177 36.96 11.35 -8.48
CA ALA A 177 38.33 11.47 -7.99
C ALA A 177 38.49 12.27 -6.68
N ASP A 178 37.59 13.20 -6.39
CA ASP A 178 37.62 14.07 -5.20
C ASP A 178 36.75 13.55 -4.03
N GLY A 179 36.03 12.43 -4.18
CA GLY A 179 35.33 11.79 -3.06
C GLY A 179 34.05 11.04 -3.40
N VAL A 180 33.28 10.79 -2.35
CA VAL A 180 31.95 10.16 -2.37
C VAL A 180 30.93 11.20 -1.94
N PHE A 181 29.95 11.43 -2.80
CA PHE A 181 28.87 12.39 -2.61
C PHE A 181 27.56 11.64 -2.51
N VAL A 182 26.72 12.03 -1.56
CA VAL A 182 25.43 11.41 -1.28
C VAL A 182 24.38 12.51 -1.23
N GLU A 183 23.21 12.27 -1.79
CA GLU A 183 22.06 13.17 -1.70
C GLU A 183 21.75 13.52 -0.24
N GLU A 184 21.65 14.81 0.04
CA GLU A 184 21.18 15.33 1.32
C GLU A 184 19.65 15.24 1.36
N LEU A 185 19.13 14.56 2.37
CA LEU A 185 17.69 14.49 2.64
C LEU A 185 17.34 15.46 3.78
N GLU A 186 16.06 15.76 3.93
CA GLU A 186 15.57 16.59 5.03
C GLU A 186 15.81 15.93 6.40
N GLU A 187 16.57 16.60 7.28
CA GLU A 187 16.83 16.13 8.65
C GLU A 187 15.86 16.72 9.70
N ASN A 188 15.17 17.82 9.37
CA ASN A 188 14.17 18.46 10.22
C ASN A 188 12.77 18.42 9.56
N PRO A 189 12.13 17.23 9.45
CA PRO A 189 10.81 17.12 8.85
C PRO A 189 9.70 17.83 9.65
N ALA A 190 9.96 18.18 10.92
CA ALA A 190 9.00 18.88 11.77
C ALA A 190 8.62 20.26 11.23
N GLN A 191 9.46 20.89 10.40
CA GLN A 191 9.14 22.17 9.76
C GLN A 191 7.96 22.10 8.77
N PHE A 192 7.63 20.89 8.29
CA PHE A 192 6.48 20.66 7.42
C PHE A 192 5.19 20.36 8.19
N LEU A 193 5.25 20.27 9.53
CA LEU A 193 4.04 20.16 10.33
C LEU A 193 3.30 21.50 10.29
N PRO A 194 1.99 21.50 9.98
CA PRO A 194 1.21 22.73 10.07
C PRO A 194 1.19 23.21 11.53
N ASP A 195 1.06 24.54 11.72
CA ASP A 195 0.77 25.09 13.05
C ASP A 195 -0.53 24.47 13.56
N VAL A 196 -0.40 23.53 14.49
CA VAL A 196 -1.55 22.82 15.06
C VAL A 196 -2.24 23.77 16.01
N LEU A 197 -3.17 24.58 15.50
CA LEU A 197 -4.15 25.28 16.34
C LEU A 197 -5.00 24.22 17.06
N GLU A 198 -5.41 24.48 18.31
CA GLU A 198 -6.28 23.57 19.09
C GLU A 198 -7.54 23.14 18.31
N ASP A 199 -8.01 23.96 17.38
CA ASP A 199 -9.11 23.68 16.45
C ASP A 199 -8.84 22.59 15.40
N HIS A 200 -7.58 22.18 15.21
CA HIS A 200 -7.15 21.07 14.35
C HIS A 200 -6.93 19.76 15.12
N LEU A 201 -6.81 19.83 16.45
CA LEU A 201 -6.81 18.67 17.37
C LEU A 201 -8.23 18.25 17.74
N LYS A 202 -9.18 18.40 16.81
CA LYS A 202 -10.51 17.86 17.03
C LYS A 202 -10.37 16.35 17.24
N THR A 203 -10.76 15.89 18.42
CA THR A 203 -11.05 14.47 18.68
C THR A 203 -12.13 13.97 17.72
N GLU A 204 -12.84 14.89 17.06
CA GLU A 204 -13.85 14.73 16.04
C GLU A 204 -13.29 14.71 14.61
N GLY A 205 -13.89 13.91 13.71
CA GLY A 205 -13.56 13.91 12.28
C GLY A 205 -14.02 15.20 11.59
N GLU A 206 -13.79 15.33 10.27
CA GLU A 206 -14.36 16.44 9.47
C GLU A 206 -15.90 16.52 9.55
N ASP A 207 -16.55 15.42 9.95
CA ASP A 207 -17.98 15.30 10.20
C ASP A 207 -18.41 15.68 11.63
N GLY A 208 -17.49 16.15 12.48
CA GLY A 208 -17.79 16.54 13.86
C GLY A 208 -18.02 15.37 14.83
N ARG A 209 -17.59 14.14 14.48
CA ARG A 209 -17.79 12.96 15.35
C ARG A 209 -16.49 12.38 15.88
N GLU A 210 -16.45 12.13 17.18
CA GLU A 210 -15.34 11.42 17.82
C GLU A 210 -15.18 9.99 17.29
N ALA A 211 -13.96 9.47 17.34
CA ALA A 211 -13.71 8.06 17.02
C ALA A 211 -14.47 7.16 18.01
N VAL A 212 -15.19 6.17 17.49
CA VAL A 212 -15.89 5.19 18.32
C VAL A 212 -14.86 4.30 19.01
N LYS A 213 -14.86 4.31 20.34
CA LYS A 213 -13.98 3.43 21.14
C LYS A 213 -14.50 1.99 21.11
N VAL A 214 -13.64 1.05 20.76
CA VAL A 214 -13.97 -0.38 20.69
C VAL A 214 -12.99 -1.16 21.57
N ASP A 215 -13.53 -1.82 22.60
CA ASP A 215 -12.78 -2.71 23.48
C ASP A 215 -12.74 -4.11 22.86
N LEU A 216 -11.55 -4.49 22.38
CA LEU A 216 -11.27 -5.76 21.72
C LEU A 216 -11.10 -6.94 22.69
N ASN A 217 -11.11 -6.70 24.01
CA ASN A 217 -11.03 -7.77 25.00
C ASN A 217 -12.40 -8.35 25.37
N LYS A 218 -13.49 -7.82 24.78
CA LYS A 218 -14.83 -8.39 24.89
C LYS A 218 -14.99 -9.65 24.03
N PRO A 219 -16.00 -10.50 24.32
CA PRO A 219 -16.33 -11.61 23.43
C PRO A 219 -16.60 -11.13 22.00
N MET A 220 -16.10 -11.87 20.99
CA MET A 220 -16.22 -11.49 19.57
C MET A 220 -17.65 -11.11 19.15
N LYS A 221 -18.66 -11.82 19.67
CA LYS A 221 -20.07 -11.53 19.41
C LYS A 221 -20.49 -10.13 19.86
N GLU A 222 -19.98 -9.65 20.99
CA GLU A 222 -20.26 -8.30 21.50
C GLU A 222 -19.56 -7.23 20.66
N ILE A 223 -18.32 -7.48 20.24
CA ILE A 223 -17.57 -6.57 19.36
C ILE A 223 -18.32 -6.41 18.03
N LEU A 224 -18.73 -7.53 17.40
CA LEU A 224 -19.52 -7.52 16.16
C LEU A 224 -20.85 -6.78 16.33
N ALA A 225 -21.55 -7.01 17.46
CA ALA A 225 -22.81 -6.31 17.75
C ALA A 225 -22.62 -4.81 17.93
N GLN A 226 -21.50 -4.36 18.51
CA GLN A 226 -21.15 -2.94 18.58
C GLN A 226 -20.87 -2.38 17.18
N LEU A 227 -20.03 -3.03 16.39
CA LEU A 227 -19.67 -2.58 15.04
C LEU A 227 -20.88 -2.49 14.10
N SER A 228 -21.85 -3.41 14.23
CA SER A 228 -23.07 -3.45 13.40
C SER A 228 -23.98 -2.22 13.57
N GLN A 229 -23.82 -1.46 14.66
CA GLN A 229 -24.54 -0.21 14.91
C GLN A 229 -24.07 0.93 14.00
N TYR A 230 -22.92 0.78 13.34
CA TYR A 230 -22.28 1.81 12.56
C TYR A 230 -22.18 1.40 11.07
N GLY A 231 -22.16 2.41 10.20
CA GLY A 231 -21.95 2.22 8.76
C GLY A 231 -20.49 2.33 8.36
N THR A 232 -20.23 2.11 7.07
CA THR A 232 -18.90 2.36 6.47
C THR A 232 -18.48 3.82 6.62
N ALA A 233 -17.18 4.08 6.54
CA ALA A 233 -16.51 5.36 6.86
C ALA A 233 -16.46 5.75 8.34
N THR A 234 -17.12 5.01 9.24
CA THR A 234 -17.04 5.29 10.69
C THR A 234 -15.62 5.10 11.20
N ARG A 235 -15.06 6.12 11.85
CA ARG A 235 -13.73 6.08 12.48
C ARG A 235 -13.80 5.39 13.85
N LEU A 236 -12.83 4.54 14.12
CA LEU A 236 -12.71 3.72 15.32
C LEU A 236 -11.39 3.99 16.03
N SER A 237 -11.41 3.87 17.36
CA SER A 237 -10.22 3.77 18.22
C SER A 237 -10.26 2.42 18.92
N LEU A 238 -9.33 1.52 18.58
CA LEU A 238 -9.34 0.14 19.03
C LEU A 238 -8.35 -0.08 20.17
N SER A 239 -8.80 -0.70 21.26
CA SER A 239 -7.95 -1.05 22.39
C SER A 239 -8.18 -2.51 22.80
N GLY A 240 -7.10 -3.26 23.03
CA GLY A 240 -7.14 -4.67 23.46
C GLY A 240 -6.30 -5.58 22.56
N THR A 241 -6.63 -6.87 22.55
CA THR A 241 -5.83 -7.90 21.88
C THR A 241 -6.14 -8.00 20.38
N MET A 242 -5.10 -8.10 19.55
CA MET A 242 -5.19 -8.51 18.14
C MET A 242 -4.23 -9.66 17.82
N ILE A 243 -4.60 -10.48 16.85
CA ILE A 243 -3.73 -11.50 16.26
C ILE A 243 -3.18 -10.98 14.96
N VAL A 244 -1.86 -11.05 14.79
CA VAL A 244 -1.19 -10.65 13.55
C VAL A 244 -0.88 -11.88 12.72
N ALA A 245 -1.36 -11.90 11.48
CA ALA A 245 -1.05 -12.94 10.53
C ALA A 245 -1.11 -12.36 9.11
N ARG A 246 -0.24 -12.82 8.21
CA ARG A 246 -0.23 -12.39 6.80
C ARG A 246 0.06 -13.57 5.87
N ASP A 247 0.54 -13.29 4.68
CA ASP A 247 0.60 -14.19 3.52
C ASP A 247 0.97 -15.65 3.85
N ILE A 248 2.16 -15.92 4.38
CA ILE A 248 2.62 -17.29 4.65
C ILE A 248 1.85 -17.94 5.80
N ALA A 249 1.57 -17.18 6.88
CA ALA A 249 0.76 -17.66 7.99
C ALA A 249 -0.66 -18.04 7.53
N HIS A 250 -1.29 -17.26 6.66
CA HIS A 250 -2.62 -17.55 6.10
C HIS A 250 -2.60 -18.82 5.24
N ALA A 251 -1.55 -19.02 4.43
CA ALA A 251 -1.39 -20.25 3.66
C ALA A 251 -1.30 -21.48 4.58
N LYS A 252 -0.47 -21.44 5.63
CA LYS A 252 -0.37 -22.51 6.63
C LYS A 252 -1.68 -22.74 7.38
N LEU A 253 -2.39 -21.67 7.75
CA LEU A 253 -3.68 -21.75 8.42
C LEU A 253 -4.75 -22.38 7.53
N LEU A 254 -4.71 -22.11 6.22
CA LEU A 254 -5.59 -22.76 5.26
C LEU A 254 -5.28 -24.26 5.12
N GLU A 255 -4.00 -24.63 4.97
CA GLU A 255 -3.59 -26.04 4.97
C GLU A 255 -4.03 -26.78 6.24
N ARG A 256 -3.89 -26.11 7.39
CA ARG A 256 -4.34 -26.62 8.68
C ARG A 256 -5.86 -26.80 8.71
N LEU A 257 -6.62 -25.81 8.24
CA LEU A 257 -8.08 -25.92 8.12
C LEU A 257 -8.49 -27.10 7.23
N GLU A 258 -7.83 -27.29 6.09
CA GLU A 258 -8.14 -28.38 5.16
C GLU A 258 -7.82 -29.76 5.75
N LYS A 259 -6.83 -29.85 6.65
CA LYS A 259 -6.45 -31.08 7.33
C LYS A 259 -7.26 -31.38 8.61
N GLU A 260 -7.47 -30.37 9.45
CA GLU A 260 -8.07 -30.51 10.78
C GLU A 260 -9.57 -30.22 10.77
N GLY A 261 -10.09 -29.60 9.71
CA GLY A 261 -11.51 -29.28 9.54
C GLY A 261 -11.97 -28.03 10.29
N ASP A 262 -11.07 -27.35 11.01
CA ASP A 262 -11.36 -26.14 11.79
C ASP A 262 -10.14 -25.19 11.83
N VAL A 263 -10.39 -23.94 12.24
CA VAL A 263 -9.36 -22.91 12.45
C VAL A 263 -8.95 -22.81 13.91
N PRO A 264 -7.69 -22.43 14.21
CA PRO A 264 -7.24 -22.16 15.58
C PRO A 264 -8.13 -21.19 16.36
N GLU A 265 -8.24 -21.41 17.66
CA GLU A 265 -9.10 -20.63 18.56
C GLU A 265 -8.77 -19.12 18.56
N TYR A 266 -7.49 -18.76 18.41
CA TYR A 266 -7.07 -17.37 18.33
C TYR A 266 -7.61 -16.64 17.08
N LEU A 267 -7.97 -17.37 16.00
CA LEU A 267 -8.61 -16.77 14.82
C LEU A 267 -10.08 -16.44 15.05
N LYS A 268 -10.72 -17.11 16.01
CA LYS A 268 -12.15 -16.94 16.34
C LYS A 268 -12.36 -15.84 17.37
N ASN A 269 -11.43 -15.71 18.31
CA ASN A 269 -11.62 -14.86 19.49
C ASN A 269 -11.04 -13.44 19.37
N HIS A 270 -10.25 -13.15 18.33
CA HIS A 270 -9.58 -11.86 18.18
C HIS A 270 -9.64 -11.33 16.74
N PRO A 271 -9.62 -10.00 16.53
CA PRO A 271 -9.41 -9.42 15.21
C PRO A 271 -8.07 -9.83 14.59
N ILE A 272 -8.05 -10.03 13.28
CA ILE A 272 -6.86 -10.45 12.54
C ILE A 272 -6.24 -9.25 11.83
N TYR A 273 -5.13 -8.77 12.38
CA TYR A 273 -4.32 -7.70 11.83
C TYR A 273 -3.35 -8.24 10.79
N TYR A 274 -3.46 -7.80 9.54
CA TYR A 274 -2.51 -8.16 8.52
C TYR A 274 -1.32 -7.20 8.58
N ALA A 275 -0.22 -7.65 9.17
CA ALA A 275 1.03 -6.91 9.26
C ALA A 275 2.23 -7.84 9.43
N GLY A 276 3.43 -7.28 9.34
CA GLY A 276 4.68 -7.94 9.74
C GLY A 276 5.60 -6.89 10.36
N PRO A 277 6.09 -7.10 11.60
CA PRO A 277 6.85 -6.08 12.31
C PRO A 277 8.26 -5.92 11.73
N ALA A 278 8.78 -4.70 11.79
CA ALA A 278 10.22 -4.47 11.71
C ALA A 278 10.91 -4.94 13.02
N LYS A 279 12.24 -4.96 13.03
CA LYS A 279 13.01 -5.26 14.26
C LYS A 279 12.66 -4.24 15.35
N THR A 280 12.49 -4.72 16.58
CA THR A 280 12.29 -3.89 17.75
C THR A 280 13.61 -3.22 18.16
N PRO A 281 13.67 -1.88 18.25
CA PRO A 281 14.81 -1.17 18.83
C PRO A 281 15.04 -1.57 20.29
N GLU A 282 16.27 -1.41 20.77
CA GLU A 282 16.59 -1.67 22.18
C GLU A 282 15.80 -0.71 23.10
N GLY A 283 15.18 -1.25 24.14
CA GLY A 283 14.37 -0.47 25.10
C GLY A 283 12.95 -0.15 24.64
N GLU A 284 12.60 -0.42 23.38
CA GLU A 284 11.25 -0.19 22.84
C GLU A 284 10.39 -1.45 22.94
N VAL A 285 9.07 -1.24 22.98
CA VAL A 285 8.09 -2.34 23.00
C VAL A 285 7.93 -2.97 21.61
N SER A 286 7.95 -2.13 20.56
CA SER A 286 7.69 -2.55 19.19
C SER A 286 8.60 -1.81 18.21
N GLY A 287 8.95 -2.47 17.12
CA GLY A 287 9.47 -1.78 15.94
C GLY A 287 8.35 -1.09 15.14
N SER A 288 8.70 -0.53 14.00
CA SER A 288 7.70 -0.06 13.03
C SER A 288 6.76 -1.20 12.63
N PHE A 289 5.45 -1.03 12.81
CA PHE A 289 4.48 -2.14 12.69
C PHE A 289 3.14 -1.72 12.04
N GLY A 290 3.23 -1.18 10.82
CA GLY A 290 2.07 -0.77 10.02
C GLY A 290 1.38 -1.91 9.26
N PRO A 291 0.18 -1.65 8.71
CA PRO A 291 -0.62 -2.66 8.00
C PRO A 291 -0.01 -3.08 6.66
N THR A 292 -0.27 -4.32 6.23
CA THR A 292 -0.04 -4.79 4.86
C THR A 292 -1.31 -4.72 4.00
N THR A 293 -1.17 -4.94 2.68
CA THR A 293 -2.28 -4.90 1.71
C THR A 293 -3.29 -6.01 1.99
N ALA A 294 -4.54 -5.62 2.27
CA ALA A 294 -5.63 -6.52 2.59
C ALA A 294 -6.00 -7.48 1.45
N GLY A 295 -6.01 -6.96 0.22
CA GLY A 295 -6.43 -7.69 -0.99
C GLY A 295 -5.71 -9.02 -1.23
N ARG A 296 -4.50 -9.20 -0.70
CA ARG A 296 -3.75 -10.46 -0.86
C ARG A 296 -4.32 -11.61 -0.04
N MET A 297 -5.07 -11.30 1.02
CA MET A 297 -5.70 -12.29 1.90
C MET A 297 -7.18 -12.53 1.55
N ASP A 298 -7.71 -11.92 0.48
CA ASP A 298 -9.12 -12.03 0.09
C ASP A 298 -9.57 -13.49 -0.13
N VAL A 299 -8.68 -14.32 -0.68
CA VAL A 299 -8.96 -15.73 -1.00
C VAL A 299 -9.22 -16.61 0.23
N TYR A 300 -8.82 -16.17 1.44
CA TYR A 300 -8.97 -16.92 2.67
C TYR A 300 -10.24 -16.57 3.46
N VAL A 301 -10.80 -15.37 3.25
CA VAL A 301 -11.81 -14.79 4.15
C VAL A 301 -13.07 -15.65 4.24
N ASP A 302 -13.65 -16.04 3.09
CA ASP A 302 -14.90 -16.83 3.10
C ASP A 302 -14.72 -18.17 3.81
N LYS A 303 -13.60 -18.87 3.53
CA LYS A 303 -13.27 -20.16 4.16
C LYS A 303 -13.07 -20.04 5.67
N PHE A 304 -12.40 -18.99 6.14
CA PHE A 304 -12.16 -18.78 7.57
C PHE A 304 -13.42 -18.34 8.31
N MET A 305 -14.19 -17.40 7.74
CA MET A 305 -15.46 -16.95 8.33
C MET A 305 -16.50 -18.07 8.39
N GLN A 306 -16.51 -18.99 7.43
CA GLN A 306 -17.35 -20.19 7.49
C GLN A 306 -17.11 -21.03 8.76
N LYS A 307 -15.91 -20.95 9.35
CA LYS A 307 -15.52 -21.65 10.58
C LYS A 307 -15.55 -20.73 11.81
N GLY A 308 -16.13 -19.54 11.69
CA GLY A 308 -16.19 -18.54 12.75
C GLY A 308 -14.87 -17.84 13.03
N GLY A 309 -13.84 -18.03 12.20
CA GLY A 309 -12.57 -17.33 12.28
C GLY A 309 -12.53 -16.09 11.39
N SER A 310 -11.60 -15.18 11.67
CA SER A 310 -11.37 -13.98 10.84
C SER A 310 -12.63 -13.11 10.67
N MET A 311 -13.50 -13.09 11.69
CA MET A 311 -14.75 -12.33 11.68
C MET A 311 -14.52 -10.82 11.60
N ILE A 312 -13.41 -10.35 12.18
CA ILE A 312 -12.93 -8.97 12.04
C ILE A 312 -11.52 -9.03 11.46
N THR A 313 -11.33 -8.41 10.31
CA THR A 313 -10.01 -8.28 9.67
C THR A 313 -9.58 -6.82 9.69
N LEU A 314 -8.30 -6.57 9.93
CA LEU A 314 -7.74 -5.23 9.99
C LEU A 314 -6.47 -5.14 9.13
N ALA A 315 -6.40 -4.20 8.20
CA ALA A 315 -5.28 -4.06 7.26
C ALA A 315 -5.34 -2.70 6.55
N LYS A 316 -4.74 -2.55 5.36
CA LYS A 316 -4.92 -1.37 4.50
C LYS A 316 -5.30 -1.71 3.07
N GLY A 317 -5.88 -0.73 2.40
CA GLY A 317 -6.28 -0.81 0.99
C GLY A 317 -7.72 -1.30 0.80
N ASN A 318 -8.27 -1.03 -0.38
CA ASN A 318 -9.53 -1.59 -0.86
C ASN A 318 -9.43 -3.11 -1.09
N ARG A 319 -10.57 -3.81 -1.02
CA ARG A 319 -10.67 -5.26 -1.18
C ARG A 319 -11.61 -5.64 -2.32
N SER A 320 -11.60 -6.90 -2.71
CA SER A 320 -12.51 -7.43 -3.72
C SER A 320 -13.95 -7.57 -3.21
N LYS A 321 -14.91 -7.60 -4.14
CA LYS A 321 -16.33 -7.83 -3.84
C LYS A 321 -16.59 -9.16 -3.11
N ALA A 322 -15.72 -10.15 -3.27
CA ALA A 322 -15.81 -11.44 -2.58
C ALA A 322 -15.76 -11.26 -1.05
N VAL A 323 -14.97 -10.31 -0.55
CA VAL A 323 -14.88 -10.02 0.88
C VAL A 323 -16.16 -9.36 1.39
N ALA A 324 -16.72 -8.40 0.64
CA ALA A 324 -18.01 -7.79 0.98
C ALA A 324 -19.14 -8.82 1.04
N HIS A 325 -19.17 -9.77 0.10
CA HIS A 325 -20.10 -10.88 0.15
C HIS A 325 -19.89 -11.79 1.35
N ALA A 326 -18.65 -12.14 1.70
CA ALA A 326 -18.35 -12.96 2.88
C ALA A 326 -18.76 -12.24 4.17
N CYS A 327 -18.43 -10.95 4.32
CA CYS A 327 -18.83 -10.13 5.47
C CYS A 327 -20.35 -10.11 5.62
N LYS A 328 -21.09 -9.89 4.53
CA LYS A 328 -22.56 -9.95 4.51
C LYS A 328 -23.10 -11.32 4.90
N LYS A 329 -22.48 -12.39 4.40
CA LYS A 329 -22.95 -13.77 4.59
C LYS A 329 -22.78 -14.24 6.03
N TYR A 330 -21.66 -13.89 6.67
CA TYR A 330 -21.30 -14.43 7.99
C TYR A 330 -21.41 -13.39 9.12
N GLY A 331 -21.67 -12.12 8.82
CA GLY A 331 -21.72 -11.04 9.79
C GLY A 331 -20.33 -10.52 10.20
N GLY A 332 -19.39 -10.49 9.25
CA GLY A 332 -18.01 -10.05 9.46
C GLY A 332 -17.76 -8.59 9.10
N PHE A 333 -16.57 -8.08 9.44
CA PHE A 333 -16.13 -6.71 9.16
C PHE A 333 -14.71 -6.66 8.61
N TYR A 334 -14.45 -5.68 7.75
CA TYR A 334 -13.11 -5.25 7.40
C TYR A 334 -12.87 -3.82 7.88
N LEU A 335 -11.85 -3.67 8.71
CA LEU A 335 -11.38 -2.41 9.26
C LEU A 335 -10.12 -1.95 8.50
N GLY A 336 -10.18 -0.74 7.95
CA GLY A 336 -9.03 -0.12 7.29
C GLY A 336 -8.24 0.73 8.27
N SER A 337 -6.97 0.39 8.50
CA SER A 337 -5.99 1.24 9.15
C SER A 337 -5.27 2.13 8.13
N ILE A 338 -4.62 3.19 8.63
CA ILE A 338 -3.79 4.08 7.83
C ILE A 338 -2.49 3.35 7.45
N GLY A 339 -2.27 3.16 6.16
CA GLY A 339 -1.03 2.60 5.62
C GLY A 339 0.06 3.66 5.53
N GLY A 340 1.26 3.37 6.04
CA GLY A 340 2.39 4.32 6.01
C GLY A 340 3.00 4.62 7.38
N PRO A 341 2.24 5.15 8.37
CA PRO A 341 2.79 5.66 9.64
C PRO A 341 3.16 4.55 10.64
N ALA A 342 3.94 3.57 10.19
CA ALA A 342 4.29 2.36 10.94
C ALA A 342 5.08 2.64 12.23
N ALA A 343 5.93 3.67 12.25
CA ALA A 343 6.70 4.06 13.42
C ALA A 343 5.79 4.64 14.53
N VAL A 344 4.86 5.52 14.16
CA VAL A 344 3.85 6.09 15.08
C VAL A 344 2.98 4.99 15.65
N LEU A 345 2.46 4.07 14.82
CA LEU A 345 1.66 2.94 15.29
C LEU A 345 2.44 2.01 16.25
N GLY A 346 3.70 1.72 15.91
CA GLY A 346 4.57 0.87 16.74
C GLY A 346 4.86 1.47 18.10
N ARG A 347 5.17 2.77 18.14
CA ARG A 347 5.52 3.50 19.37
C ARG A 347 4.30 3.83 20.22
N ASP A 348 3.26 4.38 19.61
CA ASP A 348 2.17 5.03 20.34
C ASP A 348 1.00 4.07 20.60
N CYS A 349 0.74 3.11 19.70
CA CYS A 349 -0.42 2.23 19.81
C CYS A 349 -0.10 0.82 20.30
N ILE A 350 1.08 0.26 20.00
CA ILE A 350 1.40 -1.15 20.34
C ILE A 350 2.09 -1.24 21.70
N LYS A 351 1.48 -1.95 22.63
CA LYS A 351 1.90 -2.05 24.04
C LYS A 351 2.53 -3.39 24.40
N LYS A 352 2.35 -4.41 23.55
CA LYS A 352 2.98 -5.72 23.71
C LYS A 352 3.05 -6.46 22.39
N VAL A 353 4.11 -7.26 22.20
CA VAL A 353 4.31 -8.12 21.02
C VAL A 353 4.85 -9.48 21.44
N ASP A 354 4.06 -10.54 21.24
CA ASP A 354 4.44 -11.93 21.50
C ASP A 354 4.33 -12.75 20.21
N ILE A 355 5.30 -13.62 19.92
CA ILE A 355 5.14 -14.66 18.87
C ILE A 355 4.34 -15.81 19.45
N ILE A 356 3.29 -16.26 18.76
CA ILE A 356 2.45 -17.38 19.22
C ILE A 356 2.51 -18.62 18.32
N GLU A 357 2.83 -18.48 17.03
CA GLU A 357 2.98 -19.62 16.12
C GLU A 357 3.94 -19.30 14.97
N TYR A 358 4.56 -20.35 14.42
CA TYR A 358 5.48 -20.30 13.28
C TYR A 358 6.67 -19.32 13.41
N PRO A 359 7.45 -19.36 14.52
CA PRO A 359 8.60 -18.46 14.72
C PRO A 359 9.65 -18.58 13.61
N GLU A 360 9.72 -19.72 12.92
CA GLU A 360 10.62 -19.95 11.80
C GLU A 360 10.38 -18.99 10.61
N LEU A 361 9.17 -18.44 10.48
CA LEU A 361 8.78 -17.52 9.40
C LEU A 361 9.30 -16.07 9.61
N GLY A 362 9.93 -15.79 10.74
CA GLY A 362 10.43 -14.46 11.06
C GLY A 362 9.28 -13.45 11.14
N MET A 363 9.34 -12.37 10.36
CA MET A 363 8.32 -11.31 10.38
C MET A 363 6.91 -11.79 9.93
N GLU A 364 6.81 -12.96 9.28
CA GLU A 364 5.53 -13.57 8.86
C GLU A 364 5.00 -14.62 9.84
N ALA A 365 5.59 -14.74 11.03
CA ALA A 365 5.04 -15.54 12.13
C ALA A 365 3.63 -15.06 12.52
N VAL A 366 2.91 -15.87 13.29
CA VAL A 366 1.67 -15.42 13.94
C VAL A 366 2.06 -14.73 15.24
N TRP A 367 1.63 -13.49 15.41
CA TRP A 367 1.88 -12.69 16.60
C TRP A 367 0.59 -12.44 17.38
N LYS A 368 0.71 -12.23 18.67
CA LYS A 368 -0.32 -11.66 19.52
C LYS A 368 0.18 -10.29 19.99
N ILE A 369 -0.63 -9.27 19.78
CA ILE A 369 -0.30 -7.90 20.21
C ILE A 369 -1.40 -7.34 21.09
N GLU A 370 -0.99 -6.45 21.99
CA GLU A 370 -1.90 -5.60 22.75
C GLU A 370 -1.77 -4.18 22.21
N VAL A 371 -2.90 -3.55 21.91
CA VAL A 371 -2.96 -2.19 21.37
C VAL A 371 -3.81 -1.27 22.22
N GLU A 372 -3.52 0.02 22.13
CA GLU A 372 -4.29 1.10 22.74
C GLU A 372 -4.46 2.21 21.71
N ASP A 373 -5.68 2.75 21.63
CA ASP A 373 -6.06 3.84 20.73
C ASP A 373 -5.62 3.64 19.26
N PHE A 374 -5.70 2.40 18.78
CA PHE A 374 -5.30 2.06 17.42
C PHE A 374 -6.33 2.56 16.40
N PRO A 375 -5.95 3.43 15.45
CA PRO A 375 -6.91 4.06 14.54
C PRO A 375 -7.32 3.12 13.40
N ALA A 376 -8.62 3.06 13.14
CA ALA A 376 -9.18 2.34 11.99
C ALA A 376 -10.49 2.98 11.48
N PHE A 377 -10.97 2.51 10.33
CA PHE A 377 -12.26 2.85 9.76
C PHE A 377 -13.03 1.59 9.41
N ILE A 378 -14.37 1.58 9.57
CA ILE A 378 -15.20 0.53 8.98
C ILE A 378 -15.17 0.71 7.46
N VAL A 379 -14.51 -0.21 6.75
CA VAL A 379 -14.43 -0.18 5.29
C VAL A 379 -15.49 -1.07 4.67
N ILE A 380 -15.65 -2.29 5.20
CA ILE A 380 -16.72 -3.21 4.82
C ILE A 380 -17.49 -3.60 6.07
N ASP A 381 -18.82 -3.47 6.02
CA ASP A 381 -19.72 -3.85 7.11
C ASP A 381 -20.34 -5.24 6.92
N ASP A 382 -21.04 -5.69 7.95
CA ASP A 382 -21.81 -6.94 8.00
C ASP A 382 -23.04 -6.97 7.09
N LYS A 383 -23.33 -5.89 6.38
CA LYS A 383 -24.46 -5.75 5.44
C LYS A 383 -23.97 -5.82 3.99
N GLY A 384 -22.66 -5.87 3.79
CA GLY A 384 -21.99 -5.93 2.48
C GLY A 384 -21.79 -4.58 1.82
N HIS A 385 -21.93 -3.47 2.56
CA HIS A 385 -21.54 -2.16 2.07
C HIS A 385 -20.02 -2.05 2.07
N ASP A 386 -19.46 -1.44 1.03
CA ASP A 386 -18.03 -1.18 0.88
C ASP A 386 -17.81 0.32 0.64
N PHE A 387 -17.02 0.95 1.50
CA PHE A 387 -16.63 2.35 1.43
C PHE A 387 -16.10 2.77 0.04
N TYR A 388 -15.35 1.89 -0.63
CA TYR A 388 -14.69 2.19 -1.90
C TYR A 388 -15.56 1.93 -3.13
N SER A 389 -16.73 1.31 -2.97
CA SER A 389 -17.60 0.86 -4.07
C SER A 389 -17.98 1.98 -5.05
N LYS A 390 -18.08 3.22 -4.56
CA LYS A 390 -18.41 4.40 -5.39
C LYS A 390 -17.28 4.85 -6.34
N TRP A 391 -16.05 4.40 -6.14
CA TRP A 391 -14.88 4.81 -6.94
C TRP A 391 -14.17 3.66 -7.66
N ILE A 392 -14.17 2.46 -7.06
CA ILE A 392 -13.38 1.29 -7.51
C ILE A 392 -14.30 0.10 -7.89
N GLY A 393 -15.62 0.33 -7.95
CA GLY A 393 -16.66 -0.68 -8.15
C GLY A 393 -16.85 -1.20 -9.58
#